data_AF-A0A7Y6MZB3-F1
#
_entry.id   AF-A0A7Y6MZB3-F1
#
_cell.length_a   1.000
_cell.length_b   1.000
_cell.length_c   1.000
_cell.angle_alpha   90.00
_cell.angle_beta   90.00
_cell.angle_gamma   90.00
#
_symmetry.space_group_name_H-M   'P 1'
#
loop_
_entity.id
_entity.type
_entity.pdbx_description
1 polymer ?
#
loop_
_entity_poly.entity_id
_entity_poly.type
_entity_poly.pdbx_seq_one_letter_code
_entity_poly.pdbx_strand_id
1 'polypeptide(L)'
;MLGILPRPPCDAAKPRRLHGSFVAKHRAVRQRIALRPRLTFPCMTGNADDRIMKRLLLLAPAAALTATLAACGSSGGPARDASAPLVYVSSSRTPASIAACLEGRLPRVRTSHTGAATELAVGADSHNSYFVTLTPLNGSTVIKVMHPANAPDDPPEEEMRFAIARCAT
;
A
#
# COMPACT_ATOMS: atom_id res chain seq x y z
N MET A 1 17.54 -10.51 50.02
CA MET A 1 16.42 -10.90 49.14
C MET A 1 16.95 -11.01 47.71
N LEU A 2 16.57 -12.09 47.03
CA LEU A 2 17.04 -12.58 45.74
C LEU A 2 17.16 -11.52 44.63
N GLY A 3 18.28 -11.58 43.89
CA GLY A 3 18.39 -11.01 42.55
C GLY A 3 17.88 -11.98 41.48
N ILE A 4 17.39 -11.45 40.35
CA ILE A 4 17.16 -12.20 39.11
C ILE A 4 17.50 -11.30 37.90
N LEU A 5 18.26 -11.89 36.98
CA LEU A 5 19.01 -11.37 35.84
C LEU A 5 18.21 -10.62 34.74
N PRO A 6 18.93 -9.80 33.92
CA PRO A 6 18.45 -9.31 32.63
C PRO A 6 18.31 -10.45 31.59
N ARG A 7 17.28 -10.36 30.74
CA ARG A 7 17.06 -11.31 29.63
C ARG A 7 17.92 -10.93 28.42
N PRO A 8 18.78 -11.84 27.91
CA PRO A 8 19.48 -11.66 26.64
C PRO A 8 18.57 -11.94 25.42
N PRO A 9 18.99 -11.48 24.22
CA PRO A 9 18.22 -11.61 22.98
C PRO A 9 18.17 -13.06 22.47
N CYS A 10 17.04 -13.39 21.83
CA CYS A 10 16.91 -14.61 21.04
C CYS A 10 17.72 -14.48 19.76
N ASP A 11 18.96 -14.97 19.78
CA ASP A 11 19.72 -15.30 18.60
C ASP A 11 19.57 -16.79 18.25
N ALA A 12 19.80 -17.09 16.97
CA ALA A 12 19.93 -18.40 16.34
C ALA A 12 18.65 -19.06 15.76
N ALA A 13 18.48 -18.89 14.44
CA ALA A 13 18.62 -20.02 13.51
C ALA A 13 18.84 -19.51 12.07
N LYS A 14 20.02 -19.80 11.53
CA LYS A 14 20.40 -19.63 10.12
C LYS A 14 20.12 -20.96 9.41
N PRO A 15 19.22 -21.05 8.41
CA PRO A 15 19.25 -22.14 7.46
C PRO A 15 20.09 -21.78 6.25
N ARG A 16 20.77 -22.81 5.76
CA ARG A 16 21.82 -22.82 4.76
C ARG A 16 21.37 -22.28 3.40
N ARG A 17 22.32 -21.66 2.70
CA ARG A 17 22.31 -21.48 1.24
C ARG A 17 21.92 -22.80 0.56
N LEU A 18 20.92 -22.74 -0.31
CA LEU A 18 20.77 -23.67 -1.41
C LEU A 18 20.91 -22.86 -2.69
N HIS A 19 22.06 -23.04 -3.35
CA HIS A 19 22.27 -22.71 -4.74
C HIS A 19 21.30 -23.57 -5.57
N GLY A 20 20.34 -22.93 -6.23
CA GLY A 20 19.42 -23.57 -7.16
C GLY A 20 19.29 -22.71 -8.41
N SER A 21 20.26 -22.84 -9.31
CA SER A 21 20.24 -22.27 -10.65
C SER A 21 19.11 -22.91 -11.47
N PHE A 22 18.01 -22.20 -11.66
CA PHE A 22 16.98 -22.57 -12.62
C PHE A 22 17.42 -22.16 -14.03
N VAL A 23 17.91 -23.14 -14.79
CA VAL A 23 18.09 -23.04 -16.24
C VAL A 23 16.73 -23.23 -16.90
N ALA A 24 16.15 -22.14 -17.41
CA ALA A 24 14.99 -22.20 -18.28
C ALA A 24 15.41 -22.79 -19.64
N LYS A 25 15.00 -24.02 -19.93
CA LYS A 25 15.16 -24.64 -21.23
C LYS A 25 13.78 -24.76 -21.88
N HIS A 26 13.51 -23.87 -22.83
CA HIS A 26 12.37 -24.00 -23.73
C HIS A 26 12.49 -25.29 -24.54
N ARG A 27 11.44 -26.12 -24.53
CA ARG A 27 11.23 -27.08 -25.60
C ARG A 27 9.75 -27.08 -25.99
N ALA A 28 9.50 -26.54 -27.17
CA ALA A 28 8.25 -26.66 -27.89
C ALA A 28 8.10 -28.10 -28.42
N VAL A 29 6.91 -28.68 -28.28
CA VAL A 29 6.43 -29.77 -29.15
C VAL A 29 4.93 -29.55 -29.41
N ARG A 30 4.61 -29.41 -30.69
CA ARG A 30 3.25 -29.40 -31.28
C ARG A 30 2.73 -30.84 -31.38
N GLN A 31 1.42 -31.04 -31.18
CA GLN A 31 0.55 -32.06 -31.82
C GLN A 31 -0.90 -31.69 -31.43
N ARG A 32 -1.71 -31.01 -32.25
CA ARG A 32 -2.52 -31.43 -33.42
C ARG A 32 -3.51 -32.60 -33.18
N ILE A 33 -4.80 -32.24 -33.24
CA ILE A 33 -5.95 -32.90 -33.90
C ILE A 33 -7.06 -33.49 -32.99
N ALA A 34 -8.30 -33.02 -33.28
CA ALA A 34 -9.61 -33.71 -33.19
C ALA A 34 -10.21 -33.94 -31.77
N LEU A 35 -11.50 -33.79 -31.47
CA LEU A 35 -12.76 -33.63 -32.21
C LEU A 35 -13.76 -32.79 -31.40
N ARG A 36 -14.66 -32.06 -32.06
CA ARG A 36 -15.94 -31.62 -31.48
C ARG A 36 -16.88 -32.81 -31.33
N PRO A 37 -17.74 -32.81 -30.30
CA PRO A 37 -19.16 -33.08 -30.55
C PRO A 37 -20.08 -31.99 -29.97
N ARG A 38 -21.14 -31.70 -30.72
CA ARG A 38 -22.30 -30.89 -30.34
C ARG A 38 -23.30 -31.69 -29.48
N LEU A 39 -24.29 -30.97 -28.96
CA LEU A 39 -25.62 -31.38 -28.44
C LEU A 39 -25.59 -31.64 -26.91
N THR A 40 -26.49 -31.10 -26.09
CA THR A 40 -27.93 -30.94 -26.29
C THR A 40 -28.46 -29.87 -25.33
N PHE A 41 -29.25 -28.89 -25.82
CA PHE A 41 -30.11 -28.07 -24.95
C PHE A 41 -31.49 -28.75 -24.89
N PRO A 42 -31.99 -29.17 -23.72
CA PRO A 42 -33.40 -29.50 -23.58
C PRO A 42 -34.20 -28.21 -23.41
N CYS A 43 -35.00 -27.88 -24.42
CA CYS A 43 -36.24 -27.15 -24.21
C CYS A 43 -37.29 -28.13 -23.70
N MET A 44 -37.91 -27.87 -22.56
CA MET A 44 -39.28 -28.33 -22.29
C MET A 44 -40.03 -27.26 -21.50
N THR A 45 -41.08 -26.80 -22.14
CA THR A 45 -42.24 -26.05 -21.67
C THR A 45 -42.99 -26.79 -20.55
N GLY A 46 -43.42 -26.08 -19.53
CA GLY A 46 -44.34 -26.57 -18.50
C GLY A 46 -45.06 -25.40 -17.84
N ASN A 47 -46.37 -25.39 -17.97
CA ASN A 47 -47.30 -24.29 -17.77
C ASN A 47 -47.70 -24.09 -16.30
N ALA A 48 -48.45 -23.01 -16.06
CA ALA A 48 -48.87 -22.35 -14.82
C ALA A 48 -49.28 -23.17 -13.57
N ASP A 49 -49.17 -22.42 -12.45
CA ASP A 49 -49.94 -22.46 -11.19
C ASP A 49 -49.94 -23.74 -10.34
N ASP A 50 -49.20 -23.69 -9.23
CA ASP A 50 -49.76 -24.12 -7.94
C ASP A 50 -49.23 -23.23 -6.81
N ARG A 51 -50.00 -22.18 -6.54
CA ARG A 51 -49.88 -21.28 -5.41
C ARG A 51 -50.62 -21.93 -4.24
N ILE A 52 -49.98 -22.64 -3.32
CA ILE A 52 -50.57 -22.90 -1.99
C ILE A 52 -49.54 -23.51 -1.02
N MET A 53 -49.43 -22.86 0.14
CA MET A 53 -48.90 -23.35 1.42
C MET A 53 -47.37 -23.37 1.58
N LYS A 54 -46.89 -22.24 2.14
CA LYS A 54 -45.65 -22.15 2.93
C LYS A 54 -45.65 -23.22 4.02
N ARG A 55 -45.07 -24.38 3.72
CA ARG A 55 -44.61 -25.31 4.74
C ARG A 55 -43.34 -24.74 5.38
N LEU A 56 -43.57 -24.11 6.53
CA LEU A 56 -42.62 -24.11 7.63
C LEU A 56 -42.06 -25.52 7.84
N LEU A 57 -40.83 -25.54 8.35
CA LEU A 57 -40.05 -26.70 8.82
C LEU A 57 -39.19 -27.32 7.72
N LEU A 58 -37.88 -27.09 7.78
CA LEU A 58 -36.98 -27.96 8.56
C LEU A 58 -35.55 -27.37 8.64
N LEU A 59 -35.08 -27.30 9.88
CA LEU A 59 -33.71 -27.36 10.44
C LEU A 59 -32.54 -27.43 9.43
N ALA A 60 -31.59 -26.47 9.45
CA ALA A 60 -30.31 -26.44 10.22
C ALA A 60 -29.22 -27.39 9.66
N PRO A 61 -27.89 -27.19 9.85
CA PRO A 61 -27.10 -26.06 10.36
C PRO A 61 -25.85 -25.71 9.49
N ALA A 62 -25.12 -24.66 9.89
CA ALA A 62 -23.66 -24.48 9.75
C ALA A 62 -22.98 -24.61 8.36
N ALA A 63 -22.52 -23.47 7.82
CA ALA A 63 -21.13 -23.32 7.37
C ALA A 63 -20.82 -21.84 7.12
N ALA A 64 -19.81 -21.35 7.83
CA ALA A 64 -19.12 -20.12 7.54
C ALA A 64 -18.58 -20.10 6.10
N LEU A 65 -18.50 -18.93 5.49
CA LEU A 65 -17.23 -18.34 5.03
C LEU A 65 -17.51 -17.02 4.32
N THR A 66 -17.17 -15.95 5.04
CA THR A 66 -16.93 -14.61 4.54
C THR A 66 -15.86 -14.64 3.44
N ALA A 67 -16.19 -14.14 2.25
CA ALA A 67 -15.20 -13.63 1.31
C ALA A 67 -15.61 -12.21 0.95
N THR A 68 -15.01 -11.28 1.67
CA THR A 68 -15.00 -9.85 1.37
C THR A 68 -14.53 -9.66 -0.06
N LEU A 69 -15.29 -8.93 -0.88
CA LEU A 69 -14.74 -8.37 -2.10
C LEU A 69 -13.56 -7.50 -1.68
N ALA A 70 -12.35 -7.94 -2.01
CA ALA A 70 -11.16 -7.12 -1.97
C ALA A 70 -11.40 -5.95 -2.92
N ALA A 71 -11.82 -4.82 -2.35
CA ALA A 71 -11.69 -3.53 -2.99
C ALA A 71 -10.19 -3.29 -3.20
N CYS A 72 -9.68 -3.66 -4.37
CA CYS A 72 -8.44 -3.09 -4.89
C CYS A 72 -8.78 -1.67 -5.39
N GLY A 73 -9.24 -0.84 -4.47
CA GLY A 73 -9.23 0.60 -4.65
C GLY A 73 -7.80 1.01 -4.43
N SER A 74 -7.02 1.10 -5.51
CA SER A 74 -5.84 1.95 -5.52
C SER A 74 -6.35 3.35 -5.21
N SER A 75 -6.36 3.72 -3.93
CA SER A 75 -6.43 5.12 -3.53
C SER A 75 -5.11 5.72 -3.93
N GLY A 76 -4.95 5.96 -5.23
CA GLY A 76 -4.20 7.10 -5.69
C GLY A 76 -4.91 8.28 -5.04
N GLY A 77 -4.36 8.76 -3.92
CA GLY A 77 -4.67 10.09 -3.43
C GLY A 77 -4.58 11.06 -4.60
N PRO A 78 -5.34 12.18 -4.55
CA PRO A 78 -5.53 13.08 -5.69
C PRO A 78 -4.20 13.22 -6.39
N ALA A 79 -4.16 12.86 -7.68
CA ALA A 79 -2.99 13.00 -8.51
C ALA A 79 -2.58 14.47 -8.44
N ARG A 80 -1.72 14.78 -7.45
CA ARG A 80 -1.20 16.10 -7.20
C ARG A 80 -0.46 16.42 -8.47
N ASP A 81 -0.93 17.47 -9.15
CA ASP A 81 -0.52 17.92 -10.47
C ASP A 81 0.87 17.43 -10.86
N ALA A 82 1.00 16.95 -12.10
CA ALA A 82 2.24 16.47 -12.71
C ALA A 82 3.28 17.60 -12.94
N SER A 83 3.37 18.54 -11.99
CA SER A 83 4.42 19.53 -11.86
C SER A 83 5.70 18.87 -11.37
N ALA A 84 6.85 19.44 -11.75
CA ALA A 84 8.14 19.00 -11.23
C ALA A 84 8.19 19.16 -9.70
N PRO A 85 8.79 18.22 -8.96
CA PRO A 85 8.92 18.35 -7.52
C PRO A 85 9.78 19.57 -7.17
N LEU A 86 9.34 20.33 -6.16
CA LEU A 86 10.09 21.46 -5.61
C LEU A 86 11.47 21.03 -5.11
N VAL A 87 11.50 19.88 -4.44
CA VAL A 87 12.70 19.22 -3.94
C VAL A 87 12.58 17.72 -4.20
N TYR A 88 13.64 17.13 -4.73
CA TYR A 88 13.79 15.69 -4.86
C TYR A 88 15.22 15.29 -4.50
N VAL A 89 15.40 14.68 -3.32
CA VAL A 89 16.71 14.35 -2.77
C VAL A 89 16.70 12.97 -2.11
N SER A 90 17.87 12.37 -1.94
CA SER A 90 18.05 11.15 -1.15
C SER A 90 18.85 11.45 0.12
N SER A 91 18.46 10.83 1.23
CA SER A 91 19.12 10.95 2.53
C SER A 91 19.44 9.56 3.09
N SER A 92 20.56 9.42 3.80
CA SER A 92 20.88 8.19 4.57
C SER A 92 20.03 8.03 5.84
N ARG A 93 19.25 9.06 6.21
CA ARG A 93 18.40 9.05 7.40
C ARG A 93 17.13 8.24 7.17
N THR A 94 16.56 7.73 8.26
CA THR A 94 15.29 6.99 8.21
C THR A 94 14.10 7.94 8.01
N PRO A 95 12.99 7.50 7.38
CA PRO A 95 11.81 8.34 7.18
C PRO A 95 11.28 8.93 8.49
N ALA A 96 11.20 8.13 9.55
CA ALA A 96 10.76 8.56 10.87
C ALA A 96 11.65 9.68 11.45
N SER A 97 12.98 9.58 11.29
CA SER A 97 13.89 10.61 11.80
C SER A 97 13.81 11.93 11.04
N ILE A 98 13.49 11.88 9.74
CA ILE A 98 13.28 13.06 8.91
C ILE A 98 11.94 13.69 9.27
N ALA A 99 10.88 12.88 9.38
CA ALA A 99 9.54 13.34 9.75
C ALA A 99 9.55 14.07 11.09
N ALA A 100 10.13 13.47 12.14
CA ALA A 100 10.25 14.10 13.45
C ALA A 100 11.07 15.40 13.41
N CYS A 101 12.11 15.47 12.58
CA CYS A 101 12.89 16.70 12.40
C CYS A 101 12.07 17.81 11.74
N LEU A 102 11.24 17.47 10.75
CA LEU A 102 10.35 18.42 10.08
C LEU A 102 9.23 18.88 11.00
N GLU A 103 8.60 17.99 11.76
CA GLU A 103 7.59 18.32 12.77
C GLU A 103 8.11 19.30 13.83
N GLY A 104 9.40 19.21 14.21
CA GLY A 104 10.02 20.13 15.16
C GLY A 104 10.47 21.47 14.56
N ARG A 105 10.50 21.61 13.24
CA ARG A 105 11.01 22.80 12.55
C ARG A 105 9.94 23.59 11.81
N LEU A 106 8.93 22.91 11.31
CA LEU A 106 7.86 23.50 10.51
C LEU A 106 6.59 23.59 11.35
N PRO A 107 5.85 24.70 11.29
CA PRO A 107 4.55 24.78 11.92
C PRO A 107 3.53 23.90 11.19
N ARG A 108 2.54 23.40 11.92
CA ARG A 108 1.33 22.75 11.34
C ARG A 108 1.64 21.58 10.40
N VAL A 109 2.55 20.72 10.82
CA VAL A 109 2.86 19.47 10.11
C VAL A 109 1.85 18.40 10.50
N ARG A 110 1.23 17.77 9.50
CA ARG A 110 0.34 16.63 9.66
C ARG A 110 0.94 15.41 9.00
N THR A 111 1.33 14.45 9.81
CA THR A 111 1.93 13.20 9.35
C THR A 111 0.86 12.14 9.10
N SER A 112 1.00 11.43 7.99
CA SER A 112 0.15 10.33 7.55
C SER A 112 1.02 9.24 6.92
N HIS A 113 0.47 8.05 6.76
CA HIS A 113 1.20 6.90 6.24
C HIS A 113 0.43 6.26 5.09
N THR A 114 1.11 6.05 3.97
CA THR A 114 0.55 5.43 2.77
C THR A 114 1.46 4.27 2.36
N GLY A 115 1.08 3.05 2.75
CA GLY A 115 1.90 1.87 2.53
C GLY A 115 3.24 1.96 3.27
N ALA A 116 4.35 1.87 2.53
CA ALA A 116 5.70 2.00 3.08
C ALA A 116 6.20 3.46 3.15
N ALA A 117 5.45 4.42 2.58
CA ALA A 117 5.84 5.82 2.56
C ALA A 117 5.21 6.58 3.74
N THR A 118 5.95 7.54 4.27
CA THR A 118 5.44 8.55 5.21
C THR A 118 5.13 9.81 4.42
N GLU A 119 3.90 10.32 4.55
CA GLU A 119 3.46 11.56 3.92
C GLU A 119 3.24 12.64 4.96
N LEU A 120 3.82 13.82 4.74
CA LEU A 120 3.62 14.99 5.59
C LEU A 120 2.92 16.07 4.79
N ALA A 121 1.83 16.57 5.33
CA ALA A 121 1.15 17.76 4.83
C ALA A 121 1.57 18.95 5.70
N VAL A 122 2.05 20.02 5.08
CA VAL A 122 2.57 21.21 5.75
C VAL A 122 1.76 22.42 5.33
N GLY A 123 1.39 23.28 6.28
CA GLY A 123 0.70 24.54 6.02
C GLY A 123 -0.59 24.67 6.82
N ALA A 124 -1.44 25.62 6.46
CA ALA A 124 -2.66 25.92 7.20
C ALA A 124 -3.60 24.70 7.32
N ASP A 125 -4.29 24.57 8.46
CA ASP A 125 -5.10 23.39 8.79
C ASP A 125 -6.19 23.10 7.75
N SER A 126 -6.74 24.14 7.11
CA SER A 126 -7.77 24.04 6.07
C SER A 126 -7.21 23.87 4.65
N HIS A 127 -5.96 24.27 4.40
CA HIS A 127 -5.32 24.23 3.09
C HIS A 127 -3.82 23.92 3.24
N ASN A 128 -3.43 22.70 2.88
CA ASN A 128 -2.03 22.32 2.90
C ASN A 128 -1.27 23.04 1.76
N SER A 129 -0.17 23.67 2.13
CA SER A 129 0.76 24.37 1.25
C SER A 129 1.69 23.39 0.56
N TYR A 130 2.28 22.46 1.31
CA TYR A 130 3.23 21.50 0.78
C TYR A 130 2.86 20.08 1.16
N PHE A 131 3.33 19.16 0.33
CA PHE A 131 3.27 17.74 0.59
C PHE A 131 4.64 17.10 0.44
N VAL A 132 5.12 16.52 1.53
CA VAL A 132 6.38 15.78 1.58
C VAL A 132 6.08 14.30 1.56
N THR A 133 6.71 13.55 0.66
CA THR A 133 6.68 12.10 0.65
C THR A 133 8.07 11.59 0.98
N LEU A 134 8.16 10.78 2.03
CA LEU A 134 9.36 10.09 2.48
C LEU A 134 9.22 8.61 2.12
N THR A 135 9.97 8.18 1.12
CA THR A 135 9.92 6.79 0.64
C THR A 135 11.21 6.07 1.02
N PRO A 136 11.16 5.04 1.87
CA PRO A 136 12.33 4.21 2.13
C PRO A 136 12.74 3.46 0.85
N LEU A 137 14.02 3.56 0.49
CA LEU A 137 14.60 2.91 -0.68
C LEU A 137 16.02 2.44 -0.36
N ASN A 138 16.25 1.12 -0.34
CA ASN A 138 17.57 0.49 -0.21
C ASN A 138 18.43 1.01 0.97
N GLY A 139 17.82 1.27 2.13
CA GLY A 139 18.53 1.81 3.31
C GLY A 139 18.73 3.33 3.30
N SER A 140 18.20 4.02 2.29
CA SER A 140 18.08 5.47 2.23
C SER A 140 16.61 5.90 2.24
N THR A 141 16.35 7.18 2.38
CA THR A 141 15.01 7.78 2.22
C THR A 141 15.04 8.76 1.07
N VAL A 142 14.18 8.52 0.07
CA VAL A 142 13.90 9.48 -0.98
C VAL A 142 12.88 10.48 -0.45
N ILE A 143 13.22 11.75 -0.50
CA ILE A 143 12.41 12.88 -0.08
C ILE A 143 11.89 13.56 -1.35
N LYS A 144 10.58 13.60 -1.51
CA LYS A 144 9.90 14.33 -2.58
C LYS A 144 9.02 15.41 -1.96
N VAL A 145 9.22 16.67 -2.36
CA VAL A 145 8.38 17.80 -1.92
C VAL A 145 7.60 18.32 -3.11
N MET A 146 6.29 18.44 -2.93
CA MET A 146 5.36 19.00 -3.90
C MET A 146 4.73 20.27 -3.34
N HIS A 147 4.64 21.28 -4.19
CA HIS A 147 3.88 22.51 -3.95
C HIS A 147 2.76 22.57 -5.01
N PRO A 148 1.48 22.42 -4.63
CA PRO A 148 0.38 22.53 -5.57
C PRO A 148 0.26 23.94 -6.14
N ALA A 149 -0.08 24.08 -7.41
CA ALA A 149 -0.03 25.37 -8.13
C ALA A 149 -0.91 26.49 -7.53
N ASN A 150 -1.98 26.14 -6.81
CA ASN A 150 -2.89 27.10 -6.18
C ASN A 150 -2.82 27.05 -4.64
N ALA A 151 -1.75 26.48 -4.09
CA ALA A 151 -1.55 26.41 -2.66
C ALA A 151 -0.90 27.69 -2.13
N PRO A 152 -1.20 28.10 -0.89
CA PRO A 152 -0.52 29.23 -0.28
C PRO A 152 0.97 28.92 -0.05
N ASP A 153 1.80 29.96 -0.01
CA ASP A 153 3.20 29.87 0.39
C ASP A 153 3.34 30.07 1.91
N ASP A 154 2.74 29.15 2.68
CA ASP A 154 2.84 29.12 4.15
C ASP A 154 3.28 27.72 4.62
N PRO A 155 4.56 27.49 4.98
CA PRO A 155 5.63 28.49 5.11
C PRO A 155 6.17 28.99 3.75
N PRO A 156 6.97 30.07 3.71
CA PRO A 156 7.68 30.48 2.49
C PRO A 156 8.54 29.35 1.90
N GLU A 157 8.70 29.34 0.57
CA GLU A 157 9.44 28.29 -0.14
C GLU A 157 10.87 28.12 0.39
N GLU A 158 11.57 29.22 0.67
CA GLU A 158 12.92 29.22 1.22
C GLU A 158 13.01 28.54 2.59
N GLU A 159 12.00 28.74 3.44
CA GLU A 159 11.92 28.11 4.75
C GLU A 159 11.68 26.61 4.60
N MET A 160 10.79 26.22 3.68
CA MET A 160 10.53 24.82 3.36
C MET A 160 11.79 24.12 2.84
N ARG A 161 12.49 24.72 1.87
CA ARG A 161 13.78 24.19 1.35
C ARG A 161 14.84 24.09 2.44
N PHE A 162 14.94 25.10 3.29
CA PHE A 162 15.91 25.13 4.38
C PHE A 162 15.63 24.02 5.42
N ALA A 163 14.36 23.84 5.82
CA ALA A 163 13.97 22.78 6.73
C ALA A 163 14.31 21.39 6.17
N ILE A 164 14.01 21.15 4.89
CA ILE A 164 14.37 19.90 4.22
C ILE A 164 15.88 19.68 4.21
N ALA A 165 16.66 20.70 3.83
CA ALA A 165 18.12 20.61 3.83
C ALA A 165 18.69 20.25 5.21
N ARG A 166 18.15 20.84 6.29
CA ARG A 166 18.57 20.57 7.66
C ARG A 166 18.15 19.19 8.17
N CYS A 167 17.03 18.65 7.70
CA CYS A 167 16.52 17.37 8.14
C CYS A 167 17.00 16.19 7.29
N ALA A 168 17.49 16.44 6.08
CA ALA A 168 18.02 15.43 5.19
C ALA A 168 19.48 15.06 5.49
N THR A 169 20.19 15.85 6.29
CA THR A 169 21.58 15.60 6.73
C THR A 169 21.65 14.92 8.08
#